data_AF-A0A935X537-F1
#
_entry.id   AF-A0A935X537-F1
#
_cell.length_a   1.000
_cell.length_b   1.000
_cell.length_c   1.000
_cell.angle_alpha   90.00
_cell.angle_beta   90.00
_cell.angle_gamma   90.00
#
_symmetry.space_group_name_H-M   'P 1'
#
loop_
_entity.id
_entity.type
_entity.pdbx_description
1 polymer ?
#
loop_
_entity_poly.entity_id
_entity_poly.type
_entity_poly.pdbx_seq_one_letter_code
_entity_poly.pdbx_strand_id
1 'polypeptide(L)'
;MTECSDSHIDRLLVNGHCDTLAHVQGLLHGWPGLAVDDPRYGLPPPLFTFTETLSWFSQAIRSGGWTYFEATPTQRQSALLDDLREMAPGDVVRRYEEGIWHWQDESVMGNHDRWVRANESACNRWLHALLRRNRDELQKVLVSG
;
A
#
# COMPACT_ATOMS: atom_id res chain seq x y z
N MET A 1 19.59 -1.52 14.11
CA MET A 1 18.18 -1.27 14.45
C MET A 1 18.09 0.14 14.95
N THR A 2 17.47 1.03 14.19
CA THR A 2 17.22 2.41 14.61
C THR A 2 15.99 2.37 15.50
N GLU A 3 16.12 2.69 16.79
CA GLU A 3 14.99 2.72 17.72
C GLU A 3 13.93 3.72 17.22
N CYS A 4 12.78 3.20 16.79
CA CYS A 4 11.66 4.00 16.29
C CYS A 4 10.91 4.60 17.48
N SER A 5 11.41 5.69 18.07
CA SER A 5 10.71 6.39 19.17
C SER A 5 9.39 7.03 18.71
N ASP A 6 8.46 7.31 19.63
CA ASP A 6 7.18 8.00 19.35
C ASP A 6 7.38 9.31 18.57
N SER A 7 8.41 10.08 18.95
CA SER A 7 8.79 11.33 18.28
C SER A 7 9.23 11.14 16.83
N HIS A 8 9.69 9.94 16.45
CA HIS A 8 10.11 9.61 15.11
C HIS A 8 8.90 9.31 14.22
N ILE A 9 7.92 8.55 14.72
CA ILE A 9 6.67 8.24 14.00
C ILE A 9 5.87 9.52 13.74
N ASP A 10 5.76 10.39 14.75
CA ASP A 10 5.04 11.66 14.57
C ASP A 10 5.75 12.56 13.54
N ARG A 11 7.08 12.62 13.57
CA ARG A 11 7.86 13.35 12.55
C ARG A 11 7.70 12.76 11.15
N LEU A 12 7.64 11.43 11.02
CA LEU A 12 7.36 10.77 9.75
C LEU A 12 5.99 11.16 9.23
N LEU A 13 4.94 11.06 10.05
CA LEU A 13 3.56 11.30 9.62
C LEU A 13 3.23 12.80 9.37
N VAL A 14 3.97 13.71 10.00
CA VAL A 14 3.83 15.17 9.82
C VAL A 14 4.49 15.67 8.54
N ASN A 15 5.63 15.12 8.13
CA ASN A 15 6.43 15.70 7.05
C ASN A 15 5.93 15.45 5.61
N GLY A 16 4.93 14.60 5.40
CA GLY A 16 4.07 14.59 4.19
C GLY A 16 4.76 14.47 2.81
N HIS A 17 6.06 14.20 2.75
CA HIS A 17 6.81 14.05 1.51
C HIS A 17 6.64 12.63 0.95
N CYS A 18 6.71 12.46 -0.37
CA CYS A 18 6.59 11.14 -1.00
C CYS A 18 7.58 10.12 -0.43
N ASP A 19 8.79 10.56 -0.06
CA ASP A 19 9.82 9.71 0.57
C ASP A 19 9.36 9.10 1.90
N THR A 20 8.41 9.75 2.60
CA THR A 20 7.85 9.24 3.84
C THR A 20 7.09 7.93 3.62
N LEU A 21 6.29 7.81 2.56
CA LEU A 21 5.50 6.60 2.32
C LEU A 21 6.43 5.41 2.02
N ALA A 22 7.41 5.62 1.13
CA ALA A 22 8.41 4.60 0.83
C ALA A 22 9.24 4.21 2.07
N HIS A 23 9.59 5.19 2.91
CA HIS A 23 10.31 4.93 4.16
C HIS A 23 9.48 4.07 5.13
N VAL A 24 8.22 4.42 5.37
CA VAL A 24 7.32 3.64 6.25
C VAL A 24 7.12 2.23 5.70
N GLN A 25 6.94 2.08 4.39
CA GLN A 25 6.85 0.77 3.75
C GLN A 25 8.13 -0.06 3.95
N GLY A 26 9.30 0.57 3.83
CA GLY A 26 10.59 -0.06 4.11
C GLY A 26 10.73 -0.55 5.56
N LEU A 27 10.24 0.23 6.53
CA LEU A 27 10.20 -0.19 7.94
C LEU A 27 9.27 -1.39 8.15
N LEU A 28 8.09 -1.39 7.52
CA LEU A 28 7.12 -2.49 7.62
C LEU A 28 7.67 -3.77 6.97
N HIS A 29 8.34 -3.69 5.82
CA HIS A 29 9.02 -4.85 5.21
C HIS A 29 10.24 -5.32 6.01
N GLY A 30 10.83 -4.46 6.85
CA GLY A 30 11.93 -4.81 7.75
C GLY A 30 11.49 -5.32 9.13
N TRP A 31 10.18 -5.36 9.40
CA TRP A 31 9.64 -5.76 10.70
C TRP A 31 9.88 -7.27 10.96
N PRO A 32 10.40 -7.66 12.14
CA PRO A 32 10.69 -9.07 12.44
C PRO A 32 9.49 -10.03 12.37
N GLY A 33 8.27 -9.51 12.55
CA GLY A 33 7.03 -10.29 12.49
C GLY A 33 6.47 -10.50 11.08
N LEU A 34 7.15 -10.02 10.03
CA LEU A 34 6.67 -10.14 8.66
C LEU A 34 6.56 -11.62 8.23
N ALA A 35 5.35 -12.06 7.91
CA ALA A 35 5.05 -13.41 7.44
C ALA A 35 4.72 -13.39 5.94
N VAL A 36 5.71 -13.57 5.07
CA VAL A 36 5.54 -13.41 3.61
C VAL A 36 4.49 -14.35 3.01
N ASP A 37 4.31 -15.53 3.61
CA ASP A 37 3.34 -16.53 3.17
C ASP A 37 1.91 -16.23 3.66
N ASP A 38 1.75 -15.31 4.63
CA ASP A 38 0.44 -14.82 5.04
C ASP A 38 -0.10 -13.83 3.98
N PRO A 39 -1.38 -13.91 3.57
CA PRO A 39 -1.96 -13.01 2.58
C PRO A 39 -1.83 -11.53 2.92
N ARG A 40 -1.78 -11.17 4.21
CA ARG A 40 -1.62 -9.81 4.72
C ARG A 40 -0.24 -9.53 5.32
N TYR A 41 0.74 -10.38 5.04
CA TYR A 41 2.08 -10.33 5.64
C TYR A 41 2.11 -10.48 7.18
N GLY A 42 1.02 -10.93 7.81
CA GLY A 42 0.86 -10.87 9.27
C GLY A 42 0.67 -9.45 9.83
N LEU A 43 0.46 -8.45 8.97
CA LEU A 43 0.21 -7.06 9.36
C LEU A 43 -1.28 -6.84 9.69
N PRO A 44 -1.61 -5.89 10.58
CA PRO A 44 -2.96 -5.38 10.72
C PRO A 44 -3.51 -4.86 9.37
N PRO A 45 -4.82 -5.03 9.09
CA PRO A 45 -5.40 -4.69 7.78
C PRO A 45 -5.05 -3.29 7.25
N PRO A 46 -5.05 -2.21 8.06
CA PRO A 46 -4.69 -0.88 7.55
C PRO A 46 -3.22 -0.75 7.12
N LEU A 47 -2.30 -1.45 7.79
CA LEU A 47 -0.87 -1.40 7.48
C LEU A 47 -0.53 -2.29 6.29
N PHE A 48 -1.20 -3.44 6.19
CA PHE A 48 -1.16 -4.26 4.98
C PHE A 48 -1.69 -3.48 3.77
N THR A 49 -2.88 -2.89 3.88
CA THR A 49 -3.52 -2.11 2.80
C THR A 49 -2.61 -0.98 2.34
N PHE A 50 -2.02 -0.24 3.27
CA PHE A 50 -1.03 0.78 2.97
C PHE A 50 0.16 0.21 2.18
N THR A 51 0.78 -0.85 2.70
CA THR A 51 2.00 -1.45 2.15
C THR A 51 1.78 -1.98 0.75
N GLU A 52 0.70 -2.75 0.57
CA GLU A 52 0.42 -3.45 -0.67
C GLU A 52 -0.10 -2.48 -1.76
N THR A 53 -0.90 -1.48 -1.37
CA THR A 53 -1.36 -0.45 -2.32
C THR A 53 -0.20 0.42 -2.81
N LEU A 54 0.76 0.76 -1.94
CA LEU A 54 1.93 1.52 -2.36
C LEU A 54 2.80 0.73 -3.34
N SER A 55 2.94 -0.59 -3.15
CA SER A 55 3.60 -1.49 -4.11
C SER A 55 2.91 -1.46 -5.47
N TRP A 56 1.57 -1.58 -5.47
CA TRP A 56 0.77 -1.51 -6.69
C TRP A 56 0.96 -0.19 -7.45
N PHE A 57 0.83 0.96 -6.77
CA PHE A 57 1.03 2.27 -7.42
C PHE A 57 2.46 2.45 -7.94
N SER A 58 3.46 2.02 -7.16
CA SER A 58 4.86 2.13 -7.55
C SER A 58 5.17 1.34 -8.81
N GLN A 59 4.62 0.13 -8.94
CA GLN A 59 4.79 -0.68 -10.14
C GLN A 59 4.02 -0.11 -11.33
N ALA A 60 2.78 0.35 -11.14
CA ALA A 60 2.01 1.02 -12.20
C ALA A 60 2.74 2.24 -12.79
N ILE A 61 3.47 2.99 -11.97
CA ILE A 61 4.27 4.13 -12.44
C ILE A 61 5.55 3.67 -13.17
N ARG A 62 6.29 2.69 -12.64
CA ARG A 62 7.64 2.32 -13.09
C ARG A 62 7.70 1.27 -14.20
N SER A 63 6.85 0.25 -14.12
CA SER A 63 6.89 -0.93 -15.00
C SER A 63 5.53 -1.28 -15.62
N GLY A 64 4.48 -0.58 -15.18
CA GLY A 64 3.09 -0.82 -15.54
C GLY A 64 2.37 -1.72 -14.53
N GLY A 65 1.05 -1.54 -14.42
CA GLY A 65 0.23 -2.16 -13.38
C GLY A 65 0.12 -3.67 -13.55
N TRP A 66 0.24 -4.17 -14.78
CA TRP A 66 0.29 -5.59 -15.09
C TRP A 66 1.40 -6.32 -14.30
N THR A 67 2.58 -5.70 -14.13
CA THR A 67 3.69 -6.30 -13.36
C THR A 67 3.28 -6.59 -11.92
N TYR A 68 2.46 -5.72 -11.32
CA TYR A 68 1.97 -5.92 -9.96
C TYR A 68 1.03 -7.12 -9.88
N PHE A 69 0.03 -7.18 -10.75
CA PHE A 69 -0.95 -8.26 -10.74
C PHE A 69 -0.34 -9.60 -11.15
N GLU A 70 0.66 -9.61 -12.02
CA GLU A 70 1.41 -10.81 -12.38
C GLU A 70 2.24 -11.35 -11.20
N ALA A 71 2.94 -10.47 -10.49
CA ALA A 71 3.85 -10.85 -9.41
C ALA A 71 3.14 -11.14 -8.07
N THR A 72 1.91 -10.64 -7.89
CA THR A 72 1.18 -10.73 -6.61
C THR A 72 0.35 -12.02 -6.55
N PRO A 73 0.51 -12.89 -5.53
CA PRO A 73 -0.32 -14.07 -5.38
C PRO A 73 -1.81 -13.74 -5.26
N THR A 74 -2.67 -14.56 -5.87
CA THR A 74 -4.13 -14.32 -5.90
C THR A 74 -4.74 -14.15 -4.52
N GLN A 75 -4.28 -14.90 -3.51
CA GLN A 75 -4.78 -14.77 -2.13
C GLN A 75 -4.50 -13.38 -1.54
N ARG A 76 -3.35 -12.78 -1.88
CA ARG A 76 -2.98 -11.43 -1.46
C ARG A 76 -3.78 -10.38 -2.21
N GLN A 77 -4.01 -10.60 -3.51
CA GLN A 77 -4.90 -9.73 -4.29
C GLN A 77 -6.32 -9.70 -3.71
N SER A 78 -6.87 -10.86 -3.36
CA SER A 78 -8.18 -10.95 -2.71
C SER A 78 -8.19 -10.27 -1.33
N ALA A 79 -7.15 -10.49 -0.52
CA ALA A 79 -7.04 -9.84 0.80
C ALA A 79 -6.99 -8.31 0.68
N LEU A 80 -6.22 -7.77 -0.29
CA LEU A 80 -6.18 -6.33 -0.52
C LEU A 80 -7.53 -5.82 -1.02
N LEU A 81 -8.20 -6.54 -1.92
CA LEU A 81 -9.52 -6.12 -2.40
C LEU A 81 -10.55 -6.01 -1.27
N ASP A 82 -10.59 -7.01 -0.38
CA ASP A 82 -11.51 -6.99 0.77
C ASP A 82 -11.23 -5.78 1.66
N ASP A 83 -9.97 -5.51 1.97
CA ASP A 83 -9.59 -4.38 2.83
C ASP A 83 -9.86 -3.03 2.13
N LEU A 84 -9.59 -2.91 0.83
CA LEU A 84 -9.87 -1.69 0.05
C LEU A 84 -11.37 -1.35 0.06
N ARG A 85 -12.25 -2.35 -0.05
CA ARG A 85 -13.72 -2.11 -0.01
C ARG A 85 -14.19 -1.46 1.29
N GLU A 86 -13.46 -1.67 2.38
CA GLU A 86 -13.80 -1.09 3.68
C GLU A 86 -13.24 0.31 3.89
N MET A 87 -12.05 0.61 3.37
CA MET A 87 -11.28 1.81 3.76
C MET A 87 -10.82 2.73 2.63
N ALA A 88 -10.93 2.30 1.37
CA ALA A 88 -10.43 3.08 0.24
C ALA A 88 -11.55 3.93 -0.42
N PRO A 89 -11.17 5.03 -1.09
CA PRO A 89 -12.05 5.72 -2.03
C PRO A 89 -12.60 4.75 -3.09
N GLY A 90 -13.87 4.90 -3.47
CA GLY A 90 -14.54 3.95 -4.38
C GLY A 90 -13.91 3.88 -5.78
N ASP A 91 -13.23 4.93 -6.23
CA ASP A 91 -12.47 4.90 -7.48
C ASP A 91 -11.20 4.05 -7.38
N VAL A 92 -10.49 4.08 -6.24
CA VAL A 92 -9.37 3.16 -5.95
C VAL A 92 -9.85 1.72 -5.96
N VAL A 93 -10.96 1.41 -5.28
CA VAL A 93 -11.57 0.06 -5.24
C VAL A 93 -11.87 -0.43 -6.66
N ARG A 94 -12.62 0.38 -7.43
CA ARG A 94 -13.02 0.01 -8.79
C ARG A 94 -11.82 -0.26 -9.70
N ARG A 95 -10.74 0.52 -9.56
CA ARG A 95 -9.51 0.34 -10.35
C ARG A 95 -8.76 -0.91 -9.97
N TYR A 96 -8.70 -1.21 -8.68
CA TYR A 96 -8.08 -2.44 -8.21
C TYR A 96 -8.87 -3.67 -8.69
N GLU A 97 -10.20 -3.64 -8.60
CA GLU A 97 -11.07 -4.70 -9.11
C GLU A 97 -10.89 -4.91 -10.62
N GLU A 98 -10.88 -3.84 -11.41
CA GLU A 98 -10.63 -3.90 -12.85
C GLU A 98 -9.27 -4.56 -13.16
N GLY A 99 -8.23 -4.22 -12.38
CA GLY A 99 -6.91 -4.83 -12.52
C GLY A 99 -6.86 -6.32 -12.22
N ILE A 100 -7.49 -6.78 -11.12
CA ILE A 100 -7.54 -8.22 -10.78
C ILE A 100 -8.10 -9.05 -11.94
N TRP A 101 -9.16 -8.58 -12.58
CA TRP A 101 -9.87 -9.34 -13.60
C TRP A 101 -9.29 -9.20 -15.01
N HIS A 102 -8.58 -8.10 -15.29
CA HIS A 102 -8.21 -7.72 -16.65
C HIS A 102 -6.74 -7.31 -16.82
N TRP A 103 -5.85 -7.68 -15.90
CA TRP A 103 -4.43 -7.30 -16.00
C TRP A 103 -3.70 -7.83 -17.26
N GLN A 104 -4.24 -8.85 -17.90
CA GLN A 104 -3.71 -9.39 -19.17
C GLN A 104 -4.18 -8.61 -20.40
N ASP A 105 -5.16 -7.72 -20.25
CA ASP A 105 -5.62 -6.83 -21.32
C ASP A 105 -4.77 -5.56 -21.34
N GLU A 106 -3.97 -5.40 -22.39
CA GLU A 106 -3.08 -4.26 -22.57
C GLU A 106 -3.82 -2.91 -22.62
N SER A 107 -5.03 -2.87 -23.20
CA SER A 107 -5.82 -1.64 -23.26
C SER A 107 -6.31 -1.23 -21.88
N VAL A 108 -6.80 -2.21 -21.12
CA VAL A 108 -7.26 -2.00 -19.74
C VAL A 108 -6.10 -1.56 -18.86
N MET A 109 -4.95 -2.22 -18.94
CA MET A 109 -3.75 -1.83 -18.18
C MET A 109 -3.17 -0.49 -18.60
N GLY A 110 -3.21 -0.16 -19.89
CA GLY A 110 -2.85 1.17 -20.36
C GLY A 110 -3.74 2.28 -19.78
N ASN A 111 -5.05 2.02 -19.65
CA ASN A 111 -5.99 2.95 -18.99
C ASN A 111 -5.73 3.03 -17.48
N HIS A 112 -5.44 1.89 -16.86
CA HIS A 112 -5.13 1.77 -15.45
C HIS A 112 -3.90 2.59 -15.06
N ASP A 113 -2.79 2.44 -15.78
CA ASP A 113 -1.54 3.15 -15.52
C ASP A 113 -1.69 4.65 -15.72
N ARG A 114 -2.44 5.07 -16.75
CA ARG A 114 -2.80 6.49 -16.95
C ARG A 114 -3.60 7.03 -15.77
N TRP A 115 -4.55 6.26 -15.26
CA TRP A 115 -5.34 6.67 -14.10
C TRP A 115 -4.47 6.81 -12.85
N VAL A 116 -3.57 5.86 -12.56
CA VAL A 116 -2.65 5.96 -11.41
C VAL A 116 -1.79 7.21 -11.51
N ARG A 117 -1.17 7.47 -12.67
CA ARG A 117 -0.34 8.67 -12.88
C ARG A 117 -1.13 9.97 -12.72
N ALA A 118 -2.35 10.03 -13.26
CA ALA A 118 -3.19 11.21 -13.13
C ALA A 118 -3.66 11.47 -11.68
N ASN A 119 -3.73 10.43 -10.85
CA ASN A 119 -4.24 10.50 -9.47
C ASN A 119 -3.17 10.32 -8.40
N GLU A 120 -1.88 10.24 -8.76
CA GLU A 120 -0.76 9.97 -7.84
C GLU A 120 -0.82 10.85 -6.57
N SER A 121 -1.03 12.15 -6.74
CA SER A 121 -1.14 13.08 -5.61
C SER A 121 -2.34 12.79 -4.69
N ALA A 122 -3.49 12.40 -5.26
CA ALA A 122 -4.67 12.04 -4.47
C ALA A 122 -4.48 10.71 -3.73
N CYS A 123 -3.91 9.72 -4.43
CA CYS A 123 -3.53 8.43 -3.87
C CYS A 123 -2.55 8.58 -2.70
N ASN A 124 -1.47 9.36 -2.86
CA ASN A 124 -0.48 9.60 -1.80
C ASN A 124 -1.11 10.30 -0.59
N ARG A 125 -1.98 11.29 -0.82
CA ARG A 125 -2.72 11.95 0.28
C ARG A 125 -3.61 10.96 1.04
N TRP A 126 -4.28 10.05 0.35
CA TRP A 126 -5.10 9.03 0.99
C TRP A 126 -4.23 8.04 1.79
N LEU A 127 -3.11 7.56 1.25
CA LEU A 127 -2.20 6.68 1.98
C LEU A 127 -1.62 7.35 3.24
N HIS A 128 -1.28 8.65 3.17
CA HIS A 128 -0.92 9.42 4.36
C HIS A 128 -2.05 9.50 5.38
N ALA A 129 -3.29 9.74 4.95
CA ALA A 129 -4.44 9.79 5.84
C ALA A 129 -4.71 8.42 6.49
N LEU A 130 -4.54 7.33 5.74
CA LEU A 130 -4.66 5.96 6.25
C LEU A 130 -3.63 5.69 7.36
N LEU A 131 -2.36 6.05 7.15
CA LEU A 131 -1.32 5.91 8.17
C LEU A 131 -1.60 6.77 9.41
N ARG A 132 -1.99 8.03 9.24
CA ARG A 132 -2.31 8.93 10.36
C ARG A 132 -3.49 8.43 11.19
N ARG A 133 -4.54 7.91 10.53
CA ARG A 133 -5.70 7.35 11.22
C ARG A 133 -5.36 6.10 12.03
N ASN A 134 -4.34 5.35 11.61
CA ASN A 134 -3.90 4.09 12.23
C ASN A 134 -2.52 4.21 12.87
N ARG A 135 -2.19 5.41 13.37
CA ARG A 135 -0.89 5.74 13.96
C ARG A 135 -0.51 4.82 15.13
N ASP A 136 -1.49 4.47 15.96
CA ASP A 136 -1.26 3.59 17.11
C ASP A 136 -0.95 2.16 16.68
N GLU A 137 -1.61 1.65 15.63
CA GLU A 137 -1.28 0.33 15.06
C GLU A 137 0.11 0.33 14.43
N LEU A 138 0.46 1.39 13.69
CA LEU A 138 1.80 1.57 13.14
C LEU A 138 2.85 1.57 14.25
N GLN A 139 2.60 2.31 15.34
CA GLN A 139 3.51 2.34 16.49
C GLN A 139 3.66 0.97 17.12
N LYS A 140 2.57 0.25 17.37
CA LYS A 140 2.64 -1.09 17.96
C LYS A 140 3.54 -2.00 17.14
N VAL A 141 3.36 -2.03 15.82
CA VAL A 141 4.17 -2.86 14.92
C VAL A 141 5.64 -2.43 14.91
N LEU A 142 5.93 -1.13 14.83
CA LEU A 142 7.30 -0.64 14.70
C LEU A 142 8.09 -0.59 16.02
N VAL A 143 7.42 -0.60 17.18
CA VAL A 143 8.05 -0.51 18.51
C VAL A 143 8.06 -1.87 19.23
N SER A 144 7.13 -2.77 18.91
CA SER A 144 7.04 -4.09 19.58
C SER A 144 7.86 -5.18 18.88
N GLY A 145 8.63 -4.84 17.84
CA GLY A 145 9.59 -5.73 17.16
C GLY A 145 11.02 -5.38 17.54
#